data_AF-A0A8T6UM71-F1
#
_entry.id   AF-A0A8T6UM71-F1
#
_cell.length_a   1.000
_cell.length_b   1.000
_cell.length_c   1.000
_cell.angle_alpha   90.00
_cell.angle_beta   90.00
_cell.angle_gamma   90.00
#
_symmetry.space_group_name_H-M   'P 1'
#
loop_
_entity.id
_entity.type
_entity.pdbx_description
1 polymer ?
#
loop_
_entity_poly.entity_id
_entity_poly.type
_entity_poly.pdbx_seq_one_letter_code
_entity_poly.pdbx_strand_id
1 'polypeptide(L)'
;MTTEGRRQNLHFTASHPGKEWIVDIQITAEENIQVDMTPMGGAVPDEVLSQIKEDLILAVQLFEEKVRKTTLYFAWVPEEEIEAEKIMERRKNIIYRIFTDSMHIFFIISIAISIIFFIISIAISILFFIFLGLYAPVAIVAIQFILILFSDRLILRIGDWRITEKNPKVHLFQHHLPIEEYKDFQDRYSSERLTEIKSEIYEKTLAVGKTIDCETTAEVLSRHGFECIPENMTTKIVNVYQIVKNAAGKFGLPVPKIVLANNILPNAAASGPGPSRGVILITTGLLVQLEEDEILNVVGHELSHLKGRDPIVLFGLSAAEYLIRFYVFLNLFLSSFLFGYLYLFFALTGVFFIAKFFEGRADLEAAAKMGQPKVLAEALRKIGFRRLQLQRKPAYKFQGWIKWDPHPPIYFRIARLEGLEDLEKVKHPLIKSAQDNIRALIEALS
;
A
#
# COMPACT_ATOMS: atom_id res chain seq x y z
N MET A 1 13.73 32.63 -24.57
CA MET A 1 13.78 31.32 -23.88
C MET A 1 15.22 30.88 -23.82
N THR A 2 15.94 31.21 -22.75
CA THR A 2 17.32 30.77 -22.53
C THR A 2 17.31 29.55 -21.60
N THR A 3 18.16 28.59 -21.95
CA THR A 3 18.35 27.28 -21.33
C THR A 3 19.46 27.37 -20.27
N GLU A 4 19.06 27.61 -19.04
CA GLU A 4 19.77 27.22 -17.81
C GLU A 4 18.68 26.68 -16.86
N GLY A 5 18.93 25.54 -16.23
CA GLY A 5 17.99 24.70 -15.45
C GLY A 5 16.63 25.31 -15.13
N ARG A 6 15.59 24.95 -15.90
CA ARG A 6 14.23 25.47 -15.72
C ARG A 6 13.58 24.86 -14.47
N ARG A 7 13.79 25.50 -13.32
CA ARG A 7 12.84 25.47 -12.20
C ARG A 7 11.48 25.94 -12.70
N GLN A 8 10.48 25.06 -12.69
CA GLN A 8 9.11 25.46 -12.97
C GLN A 8 8.49 25.95 -11.66
N ASN A 9 8.29 27.26 -11.57
CA ASN A 9 7.68 27.90 -10.41
C ASN A 9 6.26 28.36 -10.79
N LEU A 10 5.27 27.92 -10.02
CA LEU A 10 3.92 28.46 -10.06
C LEU A 10 3.74 29.36 -8.85
N HIS A 11 3.35 30.61 -9.08
CA HIS A 11 3.17 31.60 -8.02
C HIS A 11 1.77 32.19 -8.13
N PHE A 12 1.01 32.14 -7.04
CA PHE A 12 -0.33 32.69 -6.99
C PHE A 12 -0.73 33.05 -5.56
N THR A 13 -1.77 33.85 -5.43
CA THR A 13 -2.27 34.32 -4.14
C THR A 13 -3.66 33.76 -3.87
N ALA A 14 -3.84 33.13 -2.69
CA ALA A 14 -5.14 32.70 -2.21
C ALA A 14 -5.77 33.80 -1.33
N SER A 15 -7.03 34.13 -1.62
CA SER A 15 -7.84 35.07 -0.82
C SER A 15 -9.31 34.67 -0.89
N HIS A 16 -10.13 35.14 0.05
CA HIS A 16 -11.57 34.93 0.02
C HIS A 16 -12.31 36.26 -0.15
N PRO A 17 -13.26 36.36 -1.12
CA PRO A 17 -14.06 37.57 -1.27
C PRO A 17 -14.81 37.90 0.03
N GLY A 18 -14.45 39.02 0.66
CA GLY A 18 -15.08 39.49 1.91
C GLY A 18 -14.35 39.15 3.21
N LYS A 19 -13.14 38.56 3.18
CA LYS A 19 -12.29 38.39 4.37
C LYS A 19 -10.91 39.03 4.16
N GLU A 20 -10.37 39.67 5.20
CA GLU A 20 -9.04 40.31 5.23
C GLU A 20 -7.92 39.28 5.48
N TRP A 21 -7.85 38.22 4.70
CA TRP A 21 -6.68 37.35 4.72
C TRP A 21 -6.21 37.06 3.30
N ILE A 22 -4.90 37.05 3.15
CA ILE A 22 -4.21 36.84 1.89
C ILE A 22 -3.04 35.90 2.19
N VAL A 23 -2.92 34.82 1.42
CA VAL A 23 -1.81 33.87 1.53
C VAL A 23 -1.12 33.80 0.18
N ASP A 24 0.16 34.11 0.16
CA ASP A 24 1.01 33.96 -1.00
C ASP A 24 1.50 32.52 -1.09
N ILE A 25 1.36 31.90 -2.26
CA ILE A 25 1.67 30.48 -2.46
C ILE A 25 2.65 30.36 -3.61
N GLN A 26 3.82 29.79 -3.31
CA GLN A 26 4.84 29.46 -4.29
C GLN A 26 4.97 27.94 -4.36
N ILE A 27 4.78 27.37 -5.54
CA ILE A 27 4.99 25.97 -5.82
C ILE A 27 6.20 25.84 -6.74
N THR A 28 7.20 25.10 -6.29
CA THR A 28 8.42 24.84 -7.06
C THR A 28 8.49 23.36 -7.39
N ALA A 29 8.48 23.04 -8.69
CA ALA A 29 8.64 21.69 -9.20
C ALA A 29 10.11 21.47 -9.62
N GLU A 30 10.83 20.71 -8.80
CA GLU A 30 12.17 20.16 -9.11
C GLU A 30 12.07 18.62 -9.16
N GLU A 31 12.91 17.88 -8.43
CA GLU A 31 12.75 16.43 -8.22
C GLU A 31 11.51 16.11 -7.37
N ASN A 32 11.16 17.01 -6.44
CA ASN A 32 9.96 16.95 -5.61
C ASN A 32 9.18 18.26 -5.75
N ILE A 33 7.86 18.20 -5.57
CA ILE A 33 7.01 19.39 -5.55
C ILE A 33 7.09 20.01 -4.15
N GLN A 34 7.67 21.21 -4.07
CA GLN A 34 7.75 22.01 -2.85
C GLN A 34 6.66 23.08 -2.87
N VAL A 35 6.02 23.31 -1.74
CA VAL A 35 4.94 24.29 -1.57
C VAL A 35 5.28 25.18 -0.39
N ASP A 36 5.58 26.44 -0.67
CA ASP A 36 5.80 27.49 0.31
C ASP A 36 4.56 28.36 0.41
N MET A 37 4.08 28.59 1.64
CA MET A 37 2.93 29.44 1.91
C MET A 37 3.33 30.55 2.88
N THR A 38 3.21 31.79 2.42
CA THR A 38 3.55 32.98 3.20
C THR A 38 2.30 33.82 3.44
N PRO A 39 1.79 33.92 4.68
CA PRO A 39 0.66 34.79 4.98
C PRO A 39 1.07 36.26 4.78
N MET A 40 0.29 37.01 3.99
CA MET A 40 0.54 38.40 3.64
C MET A 40 -0.52 39.33 4.25
N GLY A 41 -0.15 40.08 5.30
CA GLY A 41 -1.04 41.03 5.96
C GLY A 41 -2.19 40.38 6.76
N GLY A 42 -2.64 41.05 7.83
CA GLY A 42 -3.69 40.54 8.72
C GLY A 42 -3.31 39.25 9.48
N ALA A 43 -4.11 38.89 10.49
CA ALA A 43 -3.98 37.60 11.17
C ALA A 43 -4.76 36.53 10.37
N VAL A 44 -4.04 35.65 9.67
CA VAL A 44 -4.67 34.50 8.99
C VAL A 44 -5.01 33.43 10.04
N PRO A 45 -6.28 32.98 10.16
CA PRO A 45 -6.62 31.91 11.09
C PRO A 45 -5.91 30.60 10.75
N ASP A 46 -5.41 29.88 11.75
CA ASP A 46 -4.69 28.61 11.58
C ASP A 46 -5.51 27.54 10.83
N GLU A 47 -6.83 27.56 11.01
CA GLU A 47 -7.76 26.66 10.32
C GLU A 47 -7.76 26.91 8.80
N VAL A 48 -7.65 28.17 8.38
CA VAL A 48 -7.57 28.55 6.96
C VAL A 48 -6.24 28.12 6.37
N LEU A 49 -5.13 28.36 7.08
CA LEU A 49 -3.80 27.89 6.64
C LEU A 49 -3.76 26.37 6.50
N SER A 50 -4.34 25.65 7.47
CA SER A 50 -4.44 24.19 7.44
C SER A 50 -5.28 23.69 6.27
N GLN A 51 -6.40 24.34 6.00
CA GLN A 51 -7.26 23.98 4.86
C GLN A 51 -6.55 24.23 3.51
N ILE A 52 -5.92 25.39 3.32
CA ILE A 52 -5.16 25.69 2.10
C ILE A 52 -4.04 24.66 1.92
N LYS A 53 -3.28 24.36 2.98
CA LYS A 53 -2.24 23.32 2.96
C LYS A 53 -2.79 21.99 2.45
N GLU A 54 -3.91 21.54 3.02
CA GLU A 54 -4.55 20.28 2.67
C GLU A 54 -5.05 20.25 1.22
N ASP A 55 -5.57 21.35 0.71
CA ASP A 55 -6.06 21.45 -0.66
C ASP A 55 -4.91 21.46 -1.68
N LEU A 56 -3.80 22.14 -1.37
CA LEU A 56 -2.59 22.13 -2.19
C LEU A 56 -1.96 20.73 -2.26
N ILE A 57 -1.80 20.08 -1.11
CA ILE A 57 -1.30 18.70 -1.05
C ILE A 57 -2.18 17.79 -1.90
N LEU A 58 -3.51 17.92 -1.82
CA LEU A 58 -4.42 17.12 -2.61
C LEU A 58 -4.32 17.41 -4.11
N ALA A 59 -4.17 18.68 -4.51
CA ALA A 59 -4.00 19.07 -5.91
C ALA A 59 -2.72 18.47 -6.50
N VAL A 60 -1.61 18.55 -5.76
CA VAL A 60 -0.33 17.92 -6.12
C VAL A 60 -0.48 16.42 -6.28
N GLN A 61 -1.10 15.75 -5.30
CA GLN A 61 -1.28 14.29 -5.37
C GLN A 61 -2.25 13.85 -6.48
N LEU A 62 -3.28 14.65 -6.79
CA LEU A 62 -4.15 14.42 -7.95
C LEU A 62 -3.38 14.48 -9.25
N PHE A 63 -2.46 15.45 -9.37
CA PHE A 63 -1.59 15.59 -10.52
C PHE A 63 -0.64 14.39 -10.63
N GLU A 64 0.07 14.03 -9.56
CA GLU A 64 0.97 12.87 -9.52
C GLU A 64 0.24 11.56 -9.87
N GLU A 65 -0.96 11.34 -9.32
CA GLU A 65 -1.80 10.18 -9.64
C GLU A 65 -2.16 10.12 -11.14
N LYS A 66 -2.43 11.29 -11.73
CA LYS A 66 -2.77 11.39 -13.16
C LYS A 66 -1.56 11.08 -14.03
N VAL A 67 -0.40 11.61 -13.69
CA VAL A 67 0.90 11.34 -14.34
C VAL A 67 1.22 9.85 -14.25
N ARG A 68 1.09 9.25 -13.06
CA ARG A 68 1.39 7.82 -12.83
C ARG A 68 0.50 6.90 -13.65
N LYS A 69 -0.79 7.23 -13.81
CA LYS A 69 -1.71 6.43 -14.63
C LYS A 69 -1.35 6.38 -16.10
N THR A 70 -0.59 7.35 -16.60
CA THR A 70 -0.15 7.42 -18.00
C THR A 70 1.35 7.13 -18.16
N THR A 71 2.01 6.70 -17.09
CA THR A 71 3.44 6.36 -17.13
C THR A 71 3.61 4.89 -17.50
N LEU A 72 4.38 4.63 -18.55
CA LEU A 72 4.90 3.31 -18.85
C LEU A 72 6.02 2.99 -17.86
N TYR A 73 6.00 1.77 -17.32
CA TYR A 73 6.95 1.33 -16.32
C TYR A 73 7.56 -0.02 -16.71
N PHE A 74 8.88 -0.14 -16.62
CA PHE A 74 9.59 -1.40 -16.73
C PHE A 74 10.51 -1.64 -15.53
N ALA A 75 10.54 -2.89 -15.05
CA ALA A 75 11.39 -3.32 -13.93
C ALA A 75 12.35 -4.43 -14.35
N TRP A 76 13.60 -4.37 -13.89
CA TRP A 76 14.52 -5.50 -14.03
C TRP A 76 15.24 -5.79 -12.71
N VAL A 77 15.43 -7.08 -12.46
CA VAL A 77 16.39 -7.59 -11.47
C VAL A 77 17.50 -8.25 -12.29
N PRO A 78 18.73 -7.71 -12.31
CA PRO A 78 19.81 -8.30 -13.08
C PRO A 78 20.04 -9.78 -12.72
N GLU A 79 20.37 -10.59 -13.72
CA GLU A 79 20.61 -12.04 -13.61
C GLU A 79 19.37 -12.91 -13.31
N GLU A 80 18.18 -12.33 -13.19
CA GLU A 80 16.90 -13.04 -13.11
C GLU A 80 16.20 -13.08 -14.48
N GLU A 81 15.23 -13.99 -14.64
CA GLU A 81 14.41 -14.06 -15.86
C GLU A 81 13.58 -12.78 -16.06
N ILE A 82 13.46 -12.36 -17.32
CA ILE A 82 12.71 -11.15 -17.70
C ILE A 82 11.22 -11.45 -17.64
N GLU A 83 10.61 -11.11 -16.51
CA GLU A 83 9.17 -11.22 -16.31
C GLU A 83 8.45 -9.99 -16.84
N ALA A 84 7.42 -10.18 -17.67
CA ALA A 84 6.54 -9.09 -18.09
C ALA A 84 5.89 -8.43 -16.88
N GLU A 85 5.70 -7.10 -16.91
CA GLU A 85 4.78 -6.48 -15.97
C GLU A 85 3.43 -7.18 -16.11
N LYS A 86 2.81 -7.51 -14.98
CA LYS A 86 1.38 -7.84 -14.97
C LYS A 86 0.63 -6.55 -15.29
N ILE A 87 0.66 -6.17 -16.56
CA ILE A 87 -0.10 -5.07 -17.13
C ILE A 87 -1.54 -5.37 -16.73
N MET A 88 -2.24 -4.36 -16.22
CA MET A 88 -3.68 -4.47 -16.07
C MET A 88 -4.26 -4.62 -17.47
N GLU A 89 -4.38 -5.86 -17.97
CA GLU A 89 -5.00 -6.16 -19.25
C GLU A 89 -6.42 -5.63 -19.23
N ARG A 90 -6.65 -4.49 -19.87
CA ARG A 90 -7.99 -3.87 -19.96
C ARG A 90 -8.98 -4.79 -20.68
N ARG A 91 -8.48 -5.71 -21.53
CA ARG A 91 -9.30 -6.65 -22.32
C ARG A 91 -9.65 -7.96 -21.60
N LYS A 92 -9.02 -8.31 -20.47
CA LYS A 92 -9.34 -9.55 -19.72
C LYS A 92 -9.45 -9.41 -18.21
N ASN A 93 -9.00 -8.29 -17.62
CA ASN A 93 -9.16 -8.10 -16.18
C ASN A 93 -10.54 -7.52 -15.86
N ILE A 94 -11.45 -8.43 -15.50
CA ILE A 94 -12.57 -8.19 -14.60
C ILE A 94 -12.12 -7.28 -13.43
N ILE A 95 -10.89 -7.45 -12.95
CA ILE A 95 -10.22 -6.67 -11.89
C ILE A 95 -10.07 -5.17 -12.22
N TYR A 96 -9.92 -4.76 -13.48
CA TYR A 96 -9.85 -3.32 -13.83
C TYR A 96 -11.25 -2.68 -13.90
N ARG A 97 -12.23 -3.37 -14.51
CA ARG A 97 -13.66 -2.96 -14.44
C ARG A 97 -14.17 -2.89 -12.99
N ILE A 98 -13.62 -3.73 -12.13
CA ILE A 98 -13.82 -3.75 -10.68
C ILE A 98 -13.38 -2.43 -10.01
N PHE A 99 -12.41 -1.69 -10.55
CA PHE A 99 -11.86 -0.49 -9.91
C PHE A 99 -12.19 0.85 -10.59
N THR A 100 -12.67 0.87 -11.84
CA THR A 100 -12.86 2.14 -12.56
C THR A 100 -14.28 2.47 -12.99
N ASP A 101 -15.16 1.49 -13.27
CA ASP A 101 -16.46 1.80 -13.88
C ASP A 101 -17.62 1.08 -13.19
N SER A 102 -18.31 1.84 -12.33
CA SER A 102 -19.48 1.48 -11.50
C SER A 102 -19.21 0.56 -10.29
N MET A 103 -19.46 1.08 -9.08
CA MET A 103 -19.39 0.32 -7.81
C MET A 103 -20.28 -0.95 -7.80
N HIS A 104 -21.33 -1.00 -8.65
CA HIS A 104 -22.31 -2.06 -8.64
C HIS A 104 -21.79 -3.36 -9.26
N ILE A 105 -21.05 -3.31 -10.38
CA ILE A 105 -20.52 -4.52 -11.02
C ILE A 105 -19.41 -5.14 -10.16
N PHE A 106 -18.57 -4.31 -9.54
CA PHE A 106 -17.60 -4.74 -8.54
C PHE A 106 -18.25 -5.48 -7.37
N PHE A 107 -19.29 -4.87 -6.80
CA PHE A 107 -20.03 -5.45 -5.69
C PHE A 107 -20.64 -6.81 -6.08
N ILE A 108 -21.24 -6.92 -7.26
CA ILE A 108 -21.84 -8.17 -7.75
C ILE A 108 -20.80 -9.27 -7.95
N ILE A 109 -19.66 -8.98 -8.58
CA ILE A 109 -18.61 -9.98 -8.84
C ILE A 109 -17.93 -10.39 -7.54
N SER A 110 -17.64 -9.43 -6.65
CA SER A 110 -17.10 -9.72 -5.32
C SER A 110 -18.07 -10.57 -4.51
N ILE A 111 -19.38 -10.28 -4.57
CA ILE A 111 -20.42 -11.11 -3.94
C ILE A 111 -20.44 -12.51 -4.53
N ALA A 112 -20.42 -12.66 -5.86
CA ALA A 112 -20.45 -13.97 -6.51
C ALA A 112 -19.24 -14.82 -6.12
N ILE A 113 -18.03 -14.25 -6.14
CA ILE A 113 -16.80 -14.90 -5.69
C ILE A 113 -16.91 -15.26 -4.19
N SER A 114 -17.38 -14.33 -3.36
CA SER A 114 -17.55 -14.57 -1.93
C SER A 114 -18.57 -15.68 -1.64
N ILE A 115 -19.66 -15.75 -2.41
CA ILE A 115 -20.67 -16.82 -2.32
C ILE A 115 -20.05 -18.16 -2.72
N ILE A 116 -19.27 -18.23 -3.80
CA ILE A 116 -18.59 -19.46 -4.21
C ILE A 116 -17.63 -19.93 -3.12
N PHE A 117 -16.78 -19.04 -2.60
CA PHE A 117 -15.89 -19.36 -1.48
C PHE A 117 -16.66 -19.79 -0.22
N PHE A 118 -17.79 -19.15 0.06
CA PHE A 118 -18.65 -19.49 1.18
C PHE A 118 -19.25 -20.89 1.01
N ILE A 119 -19.74 -21.24 -0.18
CA ILE A 119 -20.28 -22.58 -0.48
C ILE A 119 -19.19 -23.64 -0.35
N ILE A 120 -18.00 -23.39 -0.92
CA ILE A 120 -16.85 -24.31 -0.80
C ILE A 120 -16.47 -24.51 0.67
N SER A 121 -16.41 -23.42 1.44
CA SER A 121 -16.11 -23.45 2.88
C SER A 121 -17.14 -24.26 3.68
N ILE A 122 -18.43 -24.10 3.36
CA ILE A 122 -19.50 -24.91 3.96
C ILE A 122 -19.34 -26.39 3.59
N ALA A 123 -19.10 -26.70 2.30
CA ALA A 123 -18.94 -28.07 1.83
C ALA A 123 -17.77 -28.77 2.54
N ILE A 124 -16.63 -28.10 2.65
CA ILE A 124 -15.47 -28.59 3.41
C ILE A 124 -15.85 -28.77 4.88
N SER A 125 -16.54 -27.82 5.50
CA SER A 125 -16.93 -27.91 6.90
C SER A 125 -17.88 -29.09 7.18
N ILE A 126 -18.85 -29.32 6.30
CA ILE A 126 -19.77 -30.47 6.37
C ILE A 126 -18.98 -31.78 6.22
N LEU A 127 -18.07 -31.85 5.24
CA LEU A 127 -17.22 -33.02 5.04
C LEU A 127 -16.42 -33.36 6.31
N PHE A 128 -15.77 -32.35 6.89
CA PHE A 128 -15.04 -32.53 8.15
C PHE A 128 -15.96 -32.97 9.30
N PHE A 129 -17.16 -32.42 9.39
CA PHE A 129 -18.13 -32.79 10.43
C PHE A 129 -18.62 -34.24 10.28
N ILE A 130 -18.79 -34.74 9.06
CA ILE A 130 -19.15 -36.14 8.80
C ILE A 130 -18.09 -37.10 9.36
N PHE A 131 -16.80 -36.78 9.20
CA PHE A 131 -15.72 -37.66 9.64
C PHE A 131 -15.28 -37.46 11.09
N LEU A 132 -15.32 -36.23 11.60
CA LEU A 132 -14.73 -35.84 12.89
C LEU A 132 -15.77 -35.39 13.93
N GLY A 133 -17.04 -35.23 13.55
CA GLY A 133 -18.11 -34.81 14.43
C GLY A 133 -17.79 -33.52 15.18
N LEU A 134 -17.94 -33.55 16.51
CA LEU A 134 -17.66 -32.41 17.39
C LEU A 134 -16.20 -31.94 17.37
N TYR A 135 -15.25 -32.71 16.83
CA TYR A 135 -13.84 -32.30 16.70
C TYR A 135 -13.54 -31.57 15.39
N ALA A 136 -14.49 -31.51 14.46
CA ALA A 136 -14.30 -30.86 13.16
C ALA A 136 -13.85 -29.38 13.26
N PRO A 137 -14.47 -28.51 14.11
CA PRO A 137 -14.02 -27.12 14.24
C PRO A 137 -12.57 -27.00 14.70
N VAL A 138 -12.15 -27.84 15.64
CA VAL A 138 -10.77 -27.87 16.14
C VAL A 138 -9.81 -28.34 15.04
N ALA A 139 -10.19 -29.35 14.25
CA ALA A 139 -9.39 -29.81 13.12
C ALA A 139 -9.24 -28.74 12.04
N ILE A 140 -10.30 -27.98 11.74
CA ILE A 140 -10.25 -26.85 10.80
C ILE A 140 -9.27 -25.79 11.29
N VAL A 141 -9.36 -25.39 12.57
CA VAL A 141 -8.41 -24.44 13.18
C VAL A 141 -6.98 -24.98 13.13
N ALA A 142 -6.76 -26.26 13.43
CA ALA A 142 -5.43 -26.88 13.36
C ALA A 142 -4.83 -26.84 11.95
N ILE A 143 -5.64 -27.12 10.92
CA ILE A 143 -5.21 -27.04 9.51
C ILE A 143 -4.87 -25.59 9.12
N GLN A 144 -5.73 -24.64 9.48
CA GLN A 144 -5.47 -23.22 9.24
C GLN A 144 -4.19 -22.74 9.93
N PHE A 145 -3.95 -23.19 11.15
CA PHE A 145 -2.72 -22.89 11.88
C PHE A 145 -1.49 -23.41 11.13
N ILE A 146 -1.54 -24.65 10.62
CA ILE A 146 -0.48 -25.21 9.77
C ILE A 146 -0.25 -24.33 8.54
N LEU A 147 -1.31 -23.89 7.85
CA LEU A 147 -1.18 -22.99 6.70
C LEU A 147 -0.47 -21.68 7.05
N ILE A 148 -0.77 -21.09 8.22
CA ILE A 148 -0.10 -19.88 8.70
C ILE A 148 1.38 -20.13 8.99
N LEU A 149 1.74 -21.28 9.57
CA LEU A 149 3.13 -21.66 9.80
C LEU A 149 3.95 -21.84 8.50
N PHE A 150 3.27 -22.06 7.37
CA PHE A 150 3.87 -22.17 6.04
C PHE A 150 3.59 -20.97 5.12
N SER A 151 3.00 -19.89 5.65
CA SER A 151 2.67 -18.68 4.89
C SER A 151 3.91 -18.07 4.21
N ASP A 152 5.08 -18.15 4.84
CA ASP A 152 6.35 -17.70 4.26
C ASP A 152 6.66 -18.40 2.93
N ARG A 153 6.43 -19.71 2.87
CA ARG A 153 6.67 -20.51 1.67
C ARG A 153 5.65 -20.25 0.57
N LEU A 154 4.42 -19.90 0.94
CA LEU A 154 3.37 -19.55 -0.02
C LEU A 154 3.70 -18.23 -0.72
N ILE A 155 4.04 -17.19 0.05
CA ILE A 155 4.38 -15.86 -0.49
C ILE A 155 5.62 -15.93 -1.40
N LEU A 156 6.63 -16.75 -1.04
CA LEU A 156 7.82 -17.00 -1.88
C LEU A 156 7.54 -17.62 -3.25
N ARG A 157 6.33 -18.16 -3.48
CA ARG A 157 5.89 -18.68 -4.78
C ARG A 157 5.02 -17.69 -5.55
N ILE A 158 4.48 -16.68 -4.87
CA ILE A 158 3.54 -15.72 -5.46
C ILE A 158 4.29 -14.54 -6.10
N GLY A 159 5.40 -14.12 -5.51
CA GLY A 159 6.19 -13.05 -6.13
C GLY A 159 7.05 -13.53 -7.27
N ASP A 160 7.40 -12.57 -8.11
CA ASP A 160 7.99 -12.77 -9.43
C ASP A 160 9.52 -12.89 -9.33
N TRP A 161 10.16 -12.10 -8.46
CA TRP A 161 11.61 -12.16 -8.26
C TRP A 161 12.00 -12.31 -6.79
N ARG A 162 13.15 -12.95 -6.55
CA ARG A 162 13.74 -13.03 -5.21
C ARG A 162 14.94 -12.12 -5.12
N ILE A 163 14.94 -11.26 -4.11
CA ILE A 163 16.04 -10.33 -3.87
C ILE A 163 16.95 -10.90 -2.79
N THR A 164 18.23 -11.01 -3.11
CA THR A 164 19.29 -11.52 -2.24
C THR A 164 20.49 -10.57 -2.25
N GLU A 165 21.53 -10.90 -1.47
CA GLU A 165 22.79 -10.14 -1.48
C GLU A 165 23.51 -10.21 -2.85
N LYS A 166 23.22 -11.22 -3.67
CA LYS A 166 23.81 -11.40 -5.00
C LYS A 166 23.16 -10.52 -6.07
N ASN A 167 21.85 -10.30 -5.97
CA ASN A 167 21.04 -9.49 -6.89
C ASN A 167 20.27 -8.38 -6.14
N PRO A 168 20.98 -7.45 -5.46
CA PRO A 168 20.35 -6.58 -4.45
C PRO A 168 19.58 -5.40 -5.05
N LYS A 169 19.77 -5.10 -6.34
CA LYS A 169 19.29 -3.89 -7.01
C LYS A 169 18.13 -4.19 -7.95
N VAL A 170 17.12 -3.33 -7.92
CA VAL A 170 16.04 -3.29 -8.89
C VAL A 170 16.23 -2.06 -9.76
N HIS A 171 16.25 -2.25 -11.07
CA HIS A 171 16.36 -1.20 -12.07
C HIS A 171 14.97 -0.86 -12.58
N LEU A 172 14.59 0.40 -12.45
CA LEU A 172 13.28 0.94 -12.80
C LEU A 172 13.47 1.89 -13.97
N PHE A 173 12.64 1.74 -14.99
CA PHE A 173 12.51 2.67 -16.10
C PHE A 173 11.07 3.20 -16.11
N GLN A 174 10.94 4.51 -16.23
CA GLN A 174 9.65 5.18 -16.32
C GLN A 174 9.66 6.09 -17.54
N HIS A 175 8.58 6.04 -18.31
CA HIS A 175 8.35 6.94 -19.42
C HIS A 175 6.93 7.52 -19.33
N HIS A 176 6.84 8.82 -19.11
CA HIS A 176 5.57 9.51 -19.03
C HIS A 176 5.00 9.75 -20.44
N LEU A 177 3.79 9.24 -20.66
CA LEU A 177 3.06 9.47 -21.91
C LEU A 177 1.95 10.50 -21.66
N PRO A 178 1.72 11.42 -22.62
CA PRO A 178 0.51 12.23 -22.65
C PRO A 178 -0.76 11.36 -22.58
N ILE A 179 -1.84 11.91 -22.01
CA ILE A 179 -3.06 11.14 -21.75
C ILE A 179 -3.72 10.63 -23.04
N GLU A 180 -3.64 11.44 -24.11
CA GLU A 180 -4.13 11.08 -25.43
C GLU A 180 -3.36 9.89 -25.99
N GLU A 181 -2.02 9.94 -25.93
CA GLU A 181 -1.13 8.88 -26.43
C GLU A 181 -1.21 7.60 -25.61
N TYR A 182 -1.40 7.71 -24.29
CA TYR A 182 -1.47 6.55 -23.40
C TYR A 182 -2.66 5.63 -23.72
N LYS A 183 -3.79 6.18 -24.17
CA LYS A 183 -4.93 5.35 -24.58
C LYS A 183 -4.59 4.54 -25.83
N ASP A 184 -4.05 5.21 -26.83
CA ASP A 184 -3.64 4.54 -28.05
C ASP A 184 -2.50 3.54 -27.81
N PHE A 185 -1.59 3.83 -26.87
CA PHE A 185 -0.55 2.91 -26.42
C PHE A 185 -1.16 1.60 -25.97
N GLN A 186 -2.14 1.65 -25.06
CA GLN A 186 -2.75 0.46 -24.48
C GLN A 186 -3.45 -0.41 -25.52
N ASP A 187 -4.00 0.21 -26.57
CA ASP A 187 -4.67 -0.52 -27.65
C ASP A 187 -3.67 -1.08 -28.68
N ARG A 188 -2.52 -0.43 -28.86
CA ARG A 188 -1.49 -0.82 -29.83
C ARG A 188 -0.51 -1.88 -29.32
N TYR A 189 -0.18 -1.90 -28.04
CA TYR A 189 0.89 -2.75 -27.50
C TYR A 189 0.36 -3.84 -26.56
N SER A 190 0.50 -5.10 -26.99
CA SER A 190 0.17 -6.28 -26.17
C SER A 190 1.24 -6.54 -25.10
N SER A 191 0.88 -7.33 -24.08
CA SER A 191 1.81 -7.79 -23.04
C SER A 191 3.05 -8.48 -23.63
N GLU A 192 2.87 -9.27 -24.70
CA GLU A 192 3.96 -9.92 -25.43
C GLU A 192 4.93 -8.90 -26.04
N ARG A 193 4.40 -7.90 -26.75
CA ARG A 193 5.24 -6.87 -27.39
C ARG A 193 5.98 -6.00 -26.37
N LEU A 194 5.38 -5.73 -25.22
CA LEU A 194 6.04 -5.02 -24.13
C LEU A 194 7.17 -5.86 -23.51
N THR A 195 6.99 -7.18 -23.46
CA THR A 195 8.06 -8.11 -23.04
C THR A 195 9.21 -8.13 -24.05
N GLU A 196 8.91 -8.10 -25.35
CA GLU A 196 9.93 -8.01 -26.41
C GLU A 196 10.76 -6.71 -26.28
N ILE A 197 10.08 -5.56 -26.15
CA ILE A 197 10.74 -4.26 -25.92
C ILE A 197 11.63 -4.32 -24.68
N LYS A 198 11.11 -4.88 -23.59
CA LYS A 198 11.81 -5.00 -22.32
C LYS A 198 13.06 -5.89 -22.42
N SER A 199 12.99 -6.97 -23.18
CA SER A 199 14.12 -7.86 -23.46
C SER A 199 15.18 -7.17 -24.31
N GLU A 200 14.79 -6.48 -25.38
CA GLU A 200 15.73 -5.76 -26.25
C GLU A 200 16.47 -4.64 -25.49
N ILE A 201 15.77 -3.91 -24.60
CA ILE A 201 16.40 -2.92 -23.71
C ILE A 201 17.41 -3.62 -22.77
N TYR A 202 17.03 -4.74 -22.15
CA TYR A 202 17.91 -5.47 -21.24
C TYR A 202 19.20 -5.96 -21.92
N GLU A 203 19.09 -6.58 -23.09
CA GLU A 203 20.21 -7.11 -23.85
C GLU A 203 21.20 -6.01 -24.27
N LYS A 204 20.68 -4.84 -24.66
CA LYS A 204 21.51 -3.70 -25.08
C LYS A 204 22.12 -2.92 -23.90
N THR A 205 21.59 -3.07 -22.68
CA THR A 205 22.01 -2.30 -21.50
C THR A 205 22.56 -3.19 -20.38
N LEU A 206 21.69 -3.72 -19.53
CA LEU A 206 22.03 -4.43 -18.30
C LEU A 206 22.85 -5.71 -18.56
N ALA A 207 22.55 -6.44 -19.63
CA ALA A 207 23.26 -7.67 -19.98
C ALA A 207 24.75 -7.45 -20.32
N VAL A 208 25.10 -6.25 -20.81
CA VAL A 208 26.47 -5.84 -21.15
C VAL A 208 27.10 -4.96 -20.06
N GLY A 209 26.48 -4.87 -18.88
CA GLY A 209 26.97 -4.11 -17.74
C GLY A 209 26.78 -2.59 -17.84
N LYS A 210 25.97 -2.11 -18.78
CA LYS A 210 25.59 -0.69 -18.89
C LYS A 210 24.37 -0.38 -18.05
N THR A 211 24.24 0.87 -17.61
CA THR A 211 23.00 1.38 -17.01
C THR A 211 21.94 1.59 -18.08
N ILE A 212 20.66 1.57 -17.68
CA ILE A 212 19.57 1.97 -18.58
C ILE A 212 19.74 3.46 -18.86
N ASP A 213 20.04 3.80 -20.11
CA ASP A 213 20.20 5.17 -20.58
C ASP A 213 19.11 5.53 -21.59
N CYS A 214 18.83 6.84 -21.71
CA CYS A 214 17.76 7.33 -22.55
C CYS A 214 18.04 7.12 -24.04
N GLU A 215 19.30 7.12 -24.48
CA GLU A 215 19.67 6.99 -25.89
C GLU A 215 19.39 5.57 -26.41
N THR A 216 19.92 4.56 -25.72
CA THR A 216 19.69 3.15 -26.03
C THR A 216 18.22 2.79 -25.92
N THR A 217 17.54 3.31 -24.90
CA THR A 217 16.11 3.03 -24.69
C THR A 217 15.25 3.72 -25.76
N ALA A 218 15.56 4.96 -26.14
CA ALA A 218 14.86 5.67 -27.21
C ALA A 218 15.07 5.00 -28.57
N GLU A 219 16.26 4.48 -28.86
CA GLU A 219 16.54 3.69 -30.07
C GLU A 219 15.62 2.46 -30.15
N VAL A 220 15.52 1.68 -29.06
CA VAL A 220 14.65 0.49 -29.03
C VAL A 220 13.19 0.90 -29.16
N LEU A 221 12.75 1.88 -28.37
CA LEU A 221 11.37 2.34 -28.37
C LEU A 221 10.95 2.85 -29.76
N SER A 222 11.77 3.67 -30.41
CA SER A 222 11.47 4.20 -31.76
C SER A 222 11.31 3.12 -32.82
N ARG A 223 12.09 2.04 -32.78
CA ARG A 223 11.90 0.87 -33.68
C ARG A 223 10.56 0.19 -33.50
N HIS A 224 10.07 0.17 -32.26
CA HIS A 224 8.78 -0.43 -31.95
C HIS A 224 7.60 0.50 -32.25
N GLY A 225 7.86 1.75 -32.64
CA GLY A 225 6.87 2.77 -32.95
C GLY A 225 6.58 3.75 -31.80
N PHE A 226 7.52 3.89 -30.85
CA PHE A 226 7.45 4.83 -29.74
C PHE A 226 8.34 6.05 -29.94
N GLU A 227 7.74 7.23 -29.96
CA GLU A 227 8.51 8.46 -29.86
C GLU A 227 8.94 8.66 -28.40
N CYS A 228 10.25 8.66 -28.17
CA CYS A 228 10.80 8.71 -26.83
C CYS A 228 11.41 10.09 -26.58
N ILE A 229 10.77 10.87 -25.73
CA ILE A 229 11.22 12.20 -25.34
C ILE A 229 12.07 12.07 -24.06
N PRO A 230 13.38 12.40 -24.09
CA PRO A 230 14.27 12.25 -22.95
C PRO A 230 13.76 12.95 -21.68
N GLU A 231 13.09 14.09 -21.82
CA GLU A 231 12.52 14.86 -20.72
C GLU A 231 11.39 14.13 -19.98
N ASN A 232 10.76 13.15 -20.62
CA ASN A 232 9.69 12.34 -20.05
C ASN A 232 10.19 11.00 -19.50
N MET A 233 11.50 10.76 -19.51
CA MET A 233 12.12 9.52 -19.05
C MET A 233 12.79 9.72 -17.71
N THR A 234 12.56 8.78 -16.79
CA THR A 234 13.32 8.70 -15.55
C THR A 234 13.76 7.26 -15.31
N THR A 235 14.99 7.12 -14.80
CA THR A 235 15.51 5.84 -14.35
C THR A 235 15.79 5.92 -12.86
N LYS A 236 15.48 4.84 -12.14
CA LYS A 236 15.67 4.74 -10.70
C LYS A 236 16.24 3.38 -10.37
N ILE A 237 17.30 3.34 -9.58
CA ILE A 237 17.93 2.10 -9.14
C ILE A 237 17.76 2.03 -7.64
N VAL A 238 17.04 1.02 -7.15
CA VAL A 238 16.77 0.87 -5.72
C VAL A 238 17.49 -0.37 -5.20
N ASN A 239 18.34 -0.20 -4.19
CA ASN A 239 18.98 -1.32 -3.50
C ASN A 239 18.05 -1.90 -2.42
N VAL A 240 17.09 -2.70 -2.86
CA VAL A 240 16.04 -3.27 -2.00
C VAL A 240 16.64 -4.15 -0.89
N TYR A 241 17.66 -4.95 -1.20
CA TYR A 241 18.32 -5.79 -0.18
C TYR A 241 18.91 -4.94 0.94
N GLN A 242 19.61 -3.86 0.60
CA GLN A 242 20.23 -2.99 1.58
C GLN A 242 19.20 -2.24 2.43
N ILE A 243 18.10 -1.78 1.83
CA ILE A 243 17.00 -1.13 2.57
C ILE A 243 16.43 -2.09 3.62
N VAL A 244 16.11 -3.33 3.22
CA VAL A 244 15.56 -4.33 4.14
C VAL A 244 16.60 -4.74 5.20
N LYS A 245 17.87 -4.88 4.82
CA LYS A 245 18.98 -5.18 5.75
C LYS A 245 19.15 -4.08 6.80
N ASN A 246 19.09 -2.82 6.39
CA ASN A 246 19.18 -1.66 7.28
C ASN A 246 17.99 -1.62 8.24
N ALA A 247 16.77 -1.81 7.74
CA ALA A 247 15.57 -1.86 8.57
C ALA A 247 15.63 -3.01 9.58
N ALA A 248 15.97 -4.23 9.13
CA ALA A 248 16.12 -5.40 10.00
C ALA A 248 17.19 -5.17 11.08
N GLY A 249 18.31 -4.54 10.73
CA GLY A 249 19.36 -4.14 11.66
C GLY A 249 18.87 -3.19 12.76
N LYS A 250 18.11 -2.15 12.40
CA LYS A 250 17.49 -1.22 13.37
C LYS A 250 16.51 -1.92 14.33
N PHE A 251 15.84 -2.99 13.88
CA PHE A 251 14.97 -3.81 14.71
C PHE A 251 15.69 -4.94 15.48
N GLY A 252 16.98 -5.19 15.21
CA GLY A 252 17.73 -6.31 15.79
C GLY A 252 17.21 -7.68 15.32
N LEU A 253 16.70 -7.75 14.09
CA LEU A 253 16.12 -8.97 13.50
C LEU A 253 17.04 -9.55 12.43
N PRO A 254 16.97 -10.86 12.16
CA PRO A 254 17.57 -11.43 10.96
C PRO A 254 16.93 -10.81 9.71
N VAL A 255 17.71 -10.68 8.62
CA VAL A 255 17.18 -10.21 7.34
C VAL A 255 16.14 -11.23 6.86
N PRO A 256 14.85 -10.85 6.70
CA PRO A 256 13.83 -11.75 6.19
C PRO A 256 14.10 -12.06 4.72
N LYS A 257 13.45 -13.10 4.20
CA LYS A 257 13.47 -13.34 2.75
C LYS A 257 12.76 -12.19 2.05
N ILE A 258 13.26 -11.76 0.89
CA ILE A 258 12.73 -10.61 0.16
C ILE A 258 12.20 -11.08 -1.18
N VAL A 259 10.98 -10.66 -1.48
CA VAL A 259 10.28 -11.04 -2.70
C VAL A 259 9.76 -9.77 -3.37
N LEU A 260 9.99 -9.65 -4.67
CA LEU A 260 9.44 -8.57 -5.47
C LEU A 260 8.25 -9.09 -6.28
N ALA A 261 7.14 -8.37 -6.25
CA ALA A 261 5.99 -8.62 -7.12
C ALA A 261 5.93 -7.54 -8.22
N ASN A 262 5.94 -7.96 -9.48
CA ASN A 262 5.96 -7.07 -10.63
C ASN A 262 4.53 -6.56 -10.97
N ASN A 263 4.07 -5.58 -10.21
CA ASN A 263 2.80 -4.89 -10.45
C ASN A 263 2.85 -3.42 -10.01
N ILE A 264 2.02 -2.59 -10.66
CA ILE A 264 2.03 -1.13 -10.49
C ILE A 264 1.33 -0.64 -9.21
N LEU A 265 0.63 -1.51 -8.48
CA LEU A 265 -0.08 -1.10 -7.27
C LEU A 265 0.93 -1.00 -6.12
N PRO A 266 1.12 0.19 -5.53
CA PRO A 266 2.09 0.39 -4.44
C PRO A 266 1.66 -0.43 -3.23
N ASN A 267 2.48 -1.39 -2.83
CA ASN A 267 2.23 -2.19 -1.64
C ASN A 267 3.52 -2.81 -1.07
N ALA A 268 3.53 -3.01 0.24
CA ALA A 268 4.47 -3.86 0.94
C ALA A 268 3.69 -4.74 1.91
N ALA A 269 4.19 -5.93 2.20
CA ALA A 269 3.57 -6.82 3.17
C ALA A 269 4.59 -7.74 3.84
N ALA A 270 4.47 -7.88 5.16
CA ALA A 270 5.11 -8.92 5.93
C ALA A 270 4.26 -10.21 6.01
N SER A 271 4.91 -11.37 5.92
CA SER A 271 4.28 -12.66 6.15
C SER A 271 5.24 -13.66 6.79
N GLY A 272 4.71 -14.76 7.32
CA GLY A 272 5.46 -15.79 8.03
C GLY A 272 5.15 -15.83 9.54
N PRO A 273 5.53 -16.94 10.21
CA PRO A 273 5.18 -17.17 11.62
C PRO A 273 6.01 -16.33 12.61
N GLY A 274 7.02 -15.60 12.15
CA GLY A 274 7.84 -14.75 13.00
C GLY A 274 9.18 -14.39 12.34
N PRO A 275 10.08 -13.68 13.05
CA PRO A 275 11.25 -13.05 12.44
C PRO A 275 12.22 -14.03 11.76
N SER A 276 12.45 -15.21 12.33
CA SER A 276 13.37 -16.21 11.78
C SER A 276 12.85 -16.90 10.51
N ARG A 277 11.55 -16.79 10.23
CA ARG A 277 10.89 -17.37 9.05
C ARG A 277 10.00 -16.33 8.36
N GLY A 278 10.41 -15.07 8.42
CA GLY A 278 9.69 -13.96 7.82
C GLY A 278 9.99 -13.81 6.32
N VAL A 279 9.03 -13.27 5.60
CA VAL A 279 9.18 -12.80 4.22
C VAL A 279 8.58 -11.40 4.11
N ILE A 280 9.27 -10.53 3.38
CA ILE A 280 8.82 -9.20 3.01
C ILE A 280 8.56 -9.22 1.50
N LEU A 281 7.32 -8.95 1.12
CA LEU A 281 6.91 -8.74 -0.26
C LEU A 281 6.85 -7.24 -0.53
N ILE A 282 7.50 -6.79 -1.60
CA ILE A 282 7.47 -5.40 -2.08
C ILE A 282 6.98 -5.41 -3.52
N THR A 283 6.11 -4.48 -3.90
CA THR A 283 5.72 -4.33 -5.31
C THR A 283 6.62 -3.36 -6.04
N THR A 284 6.79 -3.56 -7.34
CA THR A 284 7.48 -2.60 -8.19
C THR A 284 6.83 -1.21 -8.16
N GLY A 285 5.49 -1.14 -8.10
CA GLY A 285 4.75 0.11 -7.92
C GLY A 285 5.12 0.88 -6.64
N LEU A 286 5.49 0.18 -5.55
CA LEU A 286 5.96 0.83 -4.33
C LEU A 286 7.32 1.51 -4.57
N LEU A 287 8.24 0.80 -5.23
CA LEU A 287 9.60 1.31 -5.52
C LEU A 287 9.59 2.51 -6.47
N VAL A 288 8.63 2.53 -7.39
CA VAL A 288 8.38 3.66 -8.29
C VAL A 288 7.87 4.87 -7.53
N GLN A 289 6.89 4.66 -6.64
CA GLN A 289 6.16 5.76 -6.01
C GLN A 289 6.87 6.38 -4.80
N LEU A 290 7.71 5.61 -4.10
CA LEU A 290 8.34 6.04 -2.85
C LEU A 290 9.84 6.23 -2.99
N GLU A 291 10.37 7.19 -2.25
CA GLU A 291 11.81 7.40 -2.08
C GLU A 291 12.44 6.38 -1.13
N GLU A 292 13.77 6.21 -1.19
CA GLU A 292 14.44 5.15 -0.42
C GLU A 292 14.18 5.23 1.08
N ASP A 293 14.14 6.44 1.65
CA ASP A 293 13.81 6.67 3.06
C ASP A 293 12.34 6.33 3.38
N GLU A 294 11.42 6.59 2.44
CA GLU A 294 10.01 6.23 2.58
C GLU A 294 9.84 4.70 2.54
N ILE A 295 10.51 4.02 1.59
CA ILE A 295 10.55 2.56 1.50
C ILE A 295 11.14 1.96 2.78
N LEU A 296 12.23 2.53 3.30
CA LEU A 296 12.85 2.10 4.55
C LEU A 296 11.86 2.14 5.71
N ASN A 297 11.09 3.22 5.83
CA ASN A 297 10.10 3.38 6.90
C ASN A 297 8.90 2.42 6.73
N VAL A 298 8.42 2.22 5.51
CA VAL A 298 7.36 1.23 5.21
C VAL A 298 7.84 -0.18 5.52
N VAL A 299 9.06 -0.56 5.12
CA VAL A 299 9.65 -1.85 5.50
C VAL A 299 9.81 -1.96 7.02
N GLY A 300 10.17 -0.87 7.70
CA GLY A 300 10.21 -0.83 9.17
C GLY A 300 8.84 -1.13 9.81
N HIS A 301 7.76 -0.61 9.24
CA HIS A 301 6.39 -0.92 9.64
C HIS A 301 6.08 -2.41 9.46
N GLU A 302 6.37 -2.98 8.29
CA GLU A 302 6.18 -4.41 8.01
C GLU A 302 7.01 -5.32 8.95
N LEU A 303 8.25 -4.94 9.26
CA LEU A 303 9.10 -5.67 10.21
C LEU A 303 8.53 -5.66 11.63
N SER A 304 7.80 -4.61 12.03
CA SER A 304 7.11 -4.56 13.32
C SER A 304 6.03 -5.64 13.43
N HIS A 305 5.31 -5.95 12.34
CA HIS A 305 4.36 -7.05 12.31
C HIS A 305 5.04 -8.42 12.47
N LEU A 306 6.18 -8.64 11.78
CA LEU A 306 6.96 -9.87 11.95
C LEU A 306 7.48 -10.03 13.38
N LYS A 307 7.99 -8.95 13.97
CA LYS A 307 8.49 -8.93 15.35
C LYS A 307 7.38 -9.24 16.35
N GLY A 308 6.21 -8.64 16.17
CA GLY A 308 5.03 -8.84 17.01
C GLY A 308 4.36 -10.20 16.83
N ARG A 309 4.69 -10.93 15.74
CA ARG A 309 4.01 -12.16 15.31
C ARG A 309 2.51 -11.94 15.11
N ASP A 310 2.15 -10.76 14.62
CA ASP A 310 0.77 -10.30 14.51
C ASP A 310 -0.13 -11.29 13.74
N PRO A 311 0.31 -11.92 12.63
CA PRO A 311 -0.49 -12.93 11.94
C PRO A 311 -0.91 -14.11 12.85
N ILE A 312 -0.02 -14.56 13.76
CA ILE A 312 -0.33 -15.65 14.69
C ILE A 312 -1.30 -15.16 15.77
N VAL A 313 -1.09 -13.95 16.31
CA VAL A 313 -1.94 -13.39 17.37
C VAL A 313 -3.35 -13.14 16.86
N LEU A 314 -3.49 -12.53 15.68
CA LEU A 314 -4.78 -12.25 15.04
C LEU A 314 -5.49 -13.54 14.62
N PHE A 315 -4.74 -14.56 14.18
CA PHE A 315 -5.29 -15.88 13.96
C PHE A 315 -5.81 -16.50 15.26
N GLY A 316 -5.03 -16.44 16.35
CA GLY A 316 -5.45 -16.95 17.66
C GLY A 316 -6.75 -16.30 18.14
N LEU A 317 -6.87 -14.98 17.98
CA LEU A 317 -8.10 -14.23 18.28
C LEU A 317 -9.28 -14.71 17.43
N SER A 318 -9.09 -14.84 16.11
CA SER A 318 -10.14 -15.27 15.18
C SER A 318 -10.53 -16.74 15.39
N ALA A 319 -9.57 -17.60 15.70
CA ALA A 319 -9.78 -19.01 16.01
C ALA A 319 -10.53 -19.18 17.34
N ALA A 320 -10.17 -18.40 18.36
CA ALA A 320 -10.88 -18.40 19.63
C ALA A 320 -12.34 -17.95 19.46
N GLU A 321 -12.59 -16.86 18.71
CA GLU A 321 -13.94 -16.41 18.37
C GLU A 321 -14.73 -17.52 17.65
N TYR A 322 -14.12 -18.14 16.63
CA TYR A 322 -14.74 -19.21 15.87
C TYR A 322 -15.14 -20.41 16.74
N LEU A 323 -14.24 -20.85 17.64
CA LEU A 323 -14.48 -21.98 18.53
C LEU A 323 -15.54 -21.64 19.59
N ILE A 324 -15.49 -20.44 20.19
CA ILE A 324 -16.51 -19.97 21.14
C ILE A 324 -17.88 -19.94 20.46
N ARG A 325 -17.96 -19.37 19.24
CA ARG A 325 -19.18 -19.32 18.46
C ARG A 325 -19.76 -20.71 18.21
N PHE A 326 -18.92 -21.68 17.88
CA PHE A 326 -19.35 -23.04 17.62
C PHE A 326 -19.75 -23.81 18.90
N TYR A 327 -18.94 -23.81 19.95
CA TYR A 327 -19.21 -24.66 21.12
C TYR A 327 -20.15 -24.04 22.14
N VAL A 328 -20.20 -22.71 22.24
CA VAL A 328 -21.00 -22.00 23.24
C VAL A 328 -22.29 -21.47 22.62
N PHE A 329 -22.19 -20.80 21.47
CA PHE A 329 -23.31 -20.04 20.91
C PHE A 329 -24.10 -20.76 19.80
N LEU A 330 -23.69 -21.94 19.35
CA LEU A 330 -24.33 -22.63 18.22
C LEU A 330 -25.84 -22.82 18.42
N ASN A 331 -26.29 -23.25 19.59
CA ASN A 331 -27.72 -23.42 19.87
C ASN A 331 -28.49 -22.09 19.76
N LEU A 332 -27.90 -20.99 20.24
CA LEU A 332 -28.50 -19.67 20.15
C LEU A 332 -28.56 -19.17 18.71
N PHE A 333 -27.50 -19.43 17.93
CA PHE A 333 -27.44 -19.16 16.49
C PHE A 333 -28.51 -19.90 15.69
N LEU A 334 -28.74 -21.18 16.00
CA LEU A 334 -29.77 -21.99 15.34
C LEU A 334 -31.18 -21.59 15.77
N SER A 335 -31.34 -21.09 17.01
CA SER A 335 -32.64 -20.69 17.56
C SER A 335 -33.12 -19.30 17.12
N SER A 336 -32.20 -18.37 16.81
CA SER A 336 -32.52 -16.99 16.48
C SER A 336 -31.61 -16.44 15.41
N PHE A 337 -32.17 -16.24 14.22
CA PHE A 337 -31.46 -15.63 13.10
C PHE A 337 -30.96 -14.22 13.42
N LEU A 338 -31.78 -13.41 14.12
CA LEU A 338 -31.41 -12.05 14.51
C LEU A 338 -30.23 -12.06 15.49
N PHE A 339 -30.24 -12.96 16.47
CA PHE A 339 -29.11 -13.11 17.39
C PHE A 339 -27.83 -13.50 16.64
N GLY A 340 -27.91 -14.50 15.76
CA GLY A 340 -26.77 -14.95 14.97
C GLY A 340 -26.19 -13.82 14.12
N TYR A 341 -27.06 -13.05 13.44
CA TYR A 341 -26.63 -11.91 12.63
C TYR A 341 -25.95 -10.81 13.47
N LEU A 342 -26.58 -10.38 14.56
CA LEU A 342 -26.04 -9.32 15.42
C LEU A 342 -24.73 -9.76 16.06
N TYR A 343 -24.65 -10.99 16.58
CA TYR A 343 -23.42 -11.53 17.12
C TYR A 343 -22.30 -11.49 16.07
N LEU A 344 -22.54 -11.99 14.85
CA LEU A 344 -21.51 -12.00 13.80
C LEU A 344 -21.04 -10.60 13.46
N PHE A 345 -21.98 -9.66 13.34
CA PHE A 345 -21.67 -8.26 13.07
C PHE A 345 -20.75 -7.68 14.15
N PHE A 346 -21.10 -7.83 15.44
CA PHE A 346 -20.30 -7.30 16.54
C PHE A 346 -18.98 -8.04 16.72
N ALA A 347 -18.95 -9.37 16.57
CA ALA A 347 -17.76 -10.18 16.69
C ALA A 347 -16.73 -9.82 15.59
N LEU A 348 -17.15 -9.76 14.32
CA LEU A 348 -16.29 -9.34 13.21
C LEU A 348 -15.80 -7.91 13.40
N THR A 349 -16.71 -6.98 13.74
CA THR A 349 -16.34 -5.59 13.99
C THR A 349 -15.32 -5.50 15.12
N GLY A 350 -15.48 -6.26 16.20
CA GLY A 350 -14.54 -6.33 17.31
C GLY A 350 -13.17 -6.87 16.90
N VAL A 351 -13.10 -7.97 16.14
CA VAL A 351 -11.83 -8.55 15.65
C VAL A 351 -11.11 -7.56 14.74
N PHE A 352 -11.79 -6.96 13.77
CA PHE A 352 -11.20 -5.97 12.87
C PHE A 352 -10.80 -4.69 13.61
N PHE A 353 -11.57 -4.26 14.61
CA PHE A 353 -11.22 -3.11 15.44
C PHE A 353 -9.98 -3.38 16.29
N ILE A 354 -9.84 -4.57 16.88
CA ILE A 354 -8.63 -4.99 17.58
C ILE A 354 -7.43 -5.03 16.62
N ALA A 355 -7.61 -5.48 15.38
CA ALA A 355 -6.54 -5.47 14.37
C ALA A 355 -5.98 -4.05 14.12
N LYS A 356 -6.80 -3.01 14.22
CA LYS A 356 -6.35 -1.60 14.14
C LYS A 356 -5.34 -1.23 15.22
N PHE A 357 -5.35 -1.90 16.37
CA PHE A 357 -4.37 -1.67 17.43
C PHE A 357 -2.98 -2.16 17.02
N PHE A 358 -2.89 -3.24 16.26
CA PHE A 358 -1.63 -3.79 15.75
C PHE A 358 -1.02 -2.89 14.67
N GLU A 359 -1.83 -2.38 13.75
CA GLU A 359 -1.44 -1.34 12.79
C GLU A 359 -0.91 -0.11 13.49
N GLY A 360 -1.65 0.35 14.50
CA GLY A 360 -1.27 1.52 15.25
C GLY A 360 0.02 1.31 16.07
N ARG A 361 0.26 0.08 16.56
CA ARG A 361 1.51 -0.33 17.21
C ARG A 361 2.66 -0.36 16.22
N ALA A 362 2.43 -0.88 15.02
CA ALA A 362 3.46 -1.00 13.98
C ALA A 362 3.97 0.37 13.52
N ASP A 363 3.09 1.34 13.32
CA ASP A 363 3.46 2.74 13.08
C ASP A 363 4.36 3.33 14.18
N LEU A 364 3.98 3.14 15.45
CA LEU A 364 4.74 3.66 16.59
C LEU A 364 6.12 3.00 16.71
N GLU A 365 6.20 1.69 16.52
CA GLU A 365 7.47 0.96 16.55
C GLU A 365 8.36 1.33 15.36
N ALA A 366 7.80 1.47 14.15
CA ALA A 366 8.54 1.92 12.99
C ALA A 366 9.07 3.34 13.19
N ALA A 367 8.22 4.28 13.64
CA ALA A 367 8.64 5.64 13.97
C ALA A 367 9.77 5.65 15.01
N ALA A 368 9.64 4.89 16.10
CA ALA A 368 10.62 4.84 17.16
C ALA A 368 11.95 4.19 16.74
N LYS A 369 11.91 3.17 15.85
CA LYS A 369 13.12 2.47 15.39
C LYS A 369 13.79 3.16 14.22
N MET A 370 13.02 3.79 13.33
CA MET A 370 13.57 4.48 12.17
C MET A 370 14.02 5.90 12.50
N GLY A 371 13.34 6.57 13.46
CA GLY A 371 13.60 7.94 13.86
C GLY A 371 12.95 8.99 12.94
N GLN A 372 12.08 8.58 12.02
CA GLN A 372 11.56 9.42 10.93
C GLN A 372 10.01 9.33 10.80
N PRO A 373 9.23 9.68 11.85
CA PRO A 373 7.78 9.52 11.82
C PRO A 373 7.10 10.30 10.68
N LYS A 374 7.60 11.50 10.36
CA LYS A 374 7.08 12.33 9.26
C LYS A 374 7.31 11.71 7.88
N VAL A 375 8.40 10.98 7.70
CA VAL A 375 8.69 10.27 6.44
C VAL A 375 7.71 9.10 6.26
N LEU A 376 7.40 8.36 7.33
CA LEU A 376 6.36 7.32 7.28
C LEU A 376 4.98 7.92 6.99
N ALA A 377 4.67 9.09 7.57
CA ALA A 377 3.42 9.81 7.30
C ALA A 377 3.30 10.19 5.82
N GLU A 378 4.37 10.69 5.21
CA GLU A 378 4.41 11.02 3.78
C GLU A 378 4.24 9.78 2.90
N ALA A 379 4.93 8.68 3.22
CA ALA A 379 4.75 7.40 2.53
C ALA A 379 3.29 6.92 2.57
N LEU A 380 2.64 6.98 3.74
CA LEU A 380 1.22 6.64 3.89
C LEU A 380 0.31 7.57 3.09
N ARG A 381 0.67 8.85 2.98
CA ARG A 381 -0.07 9.84 2.21
C ARG A 381 -0.02 9.52 0.71
N LYS A 382 1.15 9.18 0.19
CA LYS A 382 1.37 8.76 -1.21
C LYS A 382 0.61 7.47 -1.52
N ILE A 383 0.82 6.40 -0.74
CA ILE A 383 0.16 5.10 -0.97
C ILE A 383 -1.36 5.22 -0.79
N GLY A 384 -1.80 5.94 0.25
CA GLY A 384 -3.17 6.03 0.71
C GLY A 384 -4.04 7.07 0.02
N PHE A 385 -3.50 7.80 -0.96
CA PHE A 385 -4.11 8.99 -1.55
C PHE A 385 -5.59 8.82 -1.92
N ARG A 386 -5.94 7.79 -2.70
CA ARG A 386 -7.33 7.52 -3.12
C ARG A 386 -8.28 7.33 -1.92
N ARG A 387 -7.79 6.71 -0.85
CA ARG A 387 -8.59 6.46 0.36
C ARG A 387 -8.75 7.75 1.18
N LEU A 388 -7.72 8.59 1.25
CA LEU A 388 -7.80 9.91 1.90
C LEU A 388 -8.89 10.78 1.29
N GLN A 389 -9.03 10.77 -0.05
CA GLN A 389 -10.10 11.53 -0.73
C GLN A 389 -11.50 11.11 -0.29
N LEU A 390 -11.74 9.80 -0.09
CA LEU A 390 -13.02 9.29 0.40
C LEU A 390 -13.26 9.64 1.87
N GLN A 391 -12.21 9.60 2.68
CA GLN A 391 -12.29 9.83 4.14
C GLN A 391 -12.52 11.29 4.54
N ARG A 392 -12.37 12.26 3.62
CA ARG A 392 -12.67 13.68 3.87
C ARG A 392 -14.16 13.95 4.13
N LYS A 393 -15.06 13.09 3.64
CA LYS A 393 -16.50 13.28 3.83
C LYS A 393 -16.88 12.99 5.29
N PRO A 394 -17.61 13.88 5.99
CA PRO A 394 -18.00 13.66 7.40
C PRO A 394 -18.71 12.32 7.62
N ALA A 395 -19.59 11.91 6.69
CA ALA A 395 -20.29 10.62 6.72
C ALA A 395 -19.34 9.40 6.74
N TYR A 396 -18.10 9.55 6.27
CA TYR A 396 -17.09 8.48 6.23
C TYR A 396 -16.25 8.39 7.50
N LYS A 397 -16.30 9.37 8.41
CA LYS A 397 -15.46 9.36 9.63
C LYS A 397 -15.79 8.16 10.51
N PHE A 398 -17.06 8.01 10.92
CA PHE A 398 -17.51 6.87 11.71
C PHE A 398 -17.45 5.55 10.92
N GLN A 399 -17.95 5.55 9.67
CA GLN A 399 -17.95 4.36 8.82
C GLN A 399 -16.54 3.79 8.61
N GLY A 400 -15.53 4.65 8.49
CA GLY A 400 -14.13 4.25 8.36
C GLY A 400 -13.60 3.44 9.55
N TRP A 401 -14.14 3.68 10.75
CA TRP A 401 -13.75 2.97 11.96
C TRP A 401 -14.45 1.63 12.15
N ILE A 402 -15.73 1.53 11.78
CA ILE A 402 -16.52 0.28 11.91
C ILE A 402 -16.42 -0.65 10.69
N LYS A 403 -15.82 -0.18 9.58
CA LYS A 403 -15.57 -1.02 8.42
C LYS A 403 -14.64 -2.17 8.79
N TRP A 404 -14.94 -3.37 8.28
CA TRP A 404 -14.11 -4.58 8.37
C TRP A 404 -12.84 -4.47 7.53
N ASP A 405 -12.00 -3.51 7.90
CA ASP A 405 -10.65 -3.25 7.39
C ASP A 405 -9.74 -3.27 8.62
N PRO A 406 -8.64 -4.03 8.65
CA PRO A 406 -7.75 -4.05 9.80
C PRO A 406 -7.01 -2.71 9.99
N HIS A 407 -6.99 -1.84 8.98
CA HIS A 407 -6.32 -0.55 9.05
C HIS A 407 -7.21 0.52 9.69
N PRO A 408 -6.67 1.31 10.65
CA PRO A 408 -7.30 2.57 11.04
C PRO A 408 -7.45 3.51 9.81
N PRO A 409 -8.35 4.49 9.88
CA PRO A 409 -8.41 5.54 8.86
C PRO A 409 -7.04 6.18 8.61
N ILE A 410 -6.71 6.48 7.35
CA ILE A 410 -5.36 6.92 6.99
C ILE A 410 -5.10 8.32 7.51
N TYR A 411 -6.11 9.21 7.48
CA TYR A 411 -5.98 10.55 8.07
C TYR A 411 -5.55 10.49 9.54
N PHE A 412 -6.09 9.53 10.31
CA PHE A 412 -5.75 9.34 11.71
C PHE A 412 -4.31 8.85 11.87
N ARG A 413 -3.86 7.88 11.05
CA ARG A 413 -2.48 7.39 11.09
C ARG A 413 -1.47 8.49 10.77
N ILE A 414 -1.73 9.27 9.71
CA ILE A 414 -0.87 10.39 9.28
C ILE A 414 -0.81 11.45 10.38
N ALA A 415 -1.96 11.95 10.86
CA ALA A 415 -2.01 12.99 11.88
C ALA A 415 -1.28 12.56 13.16
N ARG A 416 -1.46 11.29 13.56
CA ARG A 416 -0.76 10.72 14.72
C ARG A 416 0.75 10.70 14.53
N LEU A 417 1.25 10.29 13.36
CA LEU A 417 2.68 10.27 13.06
C LEU A 417 3.27 11.68 12.99
N GLU A 418 2.57 12.63 12.39
CA GLU A 418 3.03 14.02 12.27
C GLU A 418 3.10 14.72 13.64
N GLY A 419 2.22 14.36 14.57
CA GLY A 419 2.21 14.84 15.95
C GLY A 419 3.18 14.13 16.91
N LEU A 420 4.00 13.17 16.44
CA LEU A 420 5.02 12.53 17.28
C LEU A 420 6.23 13.44 17.44
N GLU A 421 6.32 14.14 18.57
CA GLU A 421 7.46 14.98 18.92
C GLU A 421 8.55 14.23 19.72
N ASP A 422 8.16 13.24 20.53
CA ASP A 422 9.07 12.52 21.43
C ASP A 422 8.91 11.01 21.32
N LEU A 423 9.86 10.37 20.61
CA LEU A 423 9.85 8.94 20.31
C LEU A 423 10.27 8.06 21.50
N GLU A 424 10.96 8.61 22.51
CA GLU A 424 11.50 7.85 23.64
C GLU A 424 10.43 7.54 24.71
N LYS A 425 9.29 8.25 24.69
CA LYS A 425 8.23 8.10 25.70
C LYS A 425 7.27 6.94 25.47
N VAL A 426 7.31 6.26 24.30
CA VAL A 426 6.36 5.18 23.98
C VAL A 426 6.79 3.85 24.60
N LYS A 427 6.62 3.68 25.92
CA LYS A 427 7.01 2.46 26.65
C LYS A 427 6.17 1.22 26.29
N HIS A 428 4.89 1.41 25.98
CA HIS A 428 3.96 0.33 25.63
C HIS A 428 3.19 0.64 24.34
N PRO A 429 3.80 0.39 23.15
CA PRO A 429 3.23 0.77 21.87
C PRO A 429 1.83 0.21 21.60
N LEU A 430 1.55 -1.05 21.99
CA LEU A 430 0.24 -1.67 21.79
C LEU A 430 -0.85 -1.03 22.66
N ILE A 431 -0.56 -0.79 23.94
CA ILE A 431 -1.51 -0.16 24.88
C ILE A 431 -1.81 1.26 24.44
N LYS A 432 -0.76 2.01 24.08
CA LYS A 432 -0.89 3.38 23.56
C LYS A 432 -1.73 3.40 22.28
N SER A 433 -1.44 2.50 21.35
CA SER A 433 -2.23 2.33 20.13
C SER A 433 -3.70 2.02 20.43
N ALA A 434 -4.00 1.11 21.35
CA ALA A 434 -5.38 0.79 21.73
C ALA A 434 -6.11 2.01 22.31
N GLN A 435 -5.46 2.75 23.22
CA GLN A 435 -6.03 3.98 23.80
C GLN A 435 -6.33 5.04 22.72
N ASP A 436 -5.38 5.26 21.81
CA ASP A 436 -5.52 6.26 20.75
C ASP A 436 -6.63 5.87 19.75
N ASN A 437 -6.72 4.60 19.35
CA ASN A 437 -7.79 4.11 18.46
C ASN A 437 -9.18 4.18 19.13
N ILE A 438 -9.29 3.84 20.42
CA ILE A 438 -10.56 3.93 21.16
C ILE A 438 -11.00 5.39 21.27
N ARG A 439 -10.07 6.30 21.62
CA ARG A 439 -10.37 7.73 21.70
C ARG A 439 -10.85 8.27 20.36
N ALA A 440 -10.15 7.95 19.28
CA ALA A 440 -10.50 8.44 17.95
C ALA A 440 -11.83 7.85 17.43
N LEU A 441 -12.19 6.63 17.81
CA LEU A 441 -13.54 6.09 17.54
C LEU A 441 -14.62 6.88 18.29
N ILE A 442 -14.39 7.24 19.55
CA ILE A 442 -15.33 8.05 20.35
C ILE A 442 -15.47 9.46 19.74
N GLU A 443 -14.37 10.09 19.34
CA GLU A 443 -14.39 11.39 18.65
C GLU A 443 -15.08 11.32 17.28
N ALA A 444 -15.05 10.18 16.60
CA ALA A 444 -15.78 9.98 15.35
C ALA A 444 -17.29 9.75 15.54
N LEU A 445 -17.74 9.51 16.78
CA LEU A 445 -19.15 9.35 17.16
C LEU A 445 -19.82 10.66 17.59
N SER A 446 -19.03 11.61 18.11
CA SER A 446 -19.45 12.99 18.42
C SER A 446 -19.48 13.86 17.17
#